data_AF-A0A7Y2YLE2-F1
#
_entry.id   AF-A0A7Y2YLE2-F1
#
_cell.length_a   1.000
_cell.length_b   1.000
_cell.length_c   1.000
_cell.angle_alpha   90.00
_cell.angle_beta   90.00
_cell.angle_gamma   90.00
#
_symmetry.space_group_name_H-M   'P 1'
#
loop_
_entity.id
_entity.type
_entity.pdbx_description
1 polymer ?
#
loop_
_entity_poly.entity_id
_entity_poly.type
_entity_poly.pdbx_seq_one_letter_code
_entity_poly.pdbx_strand_id
1 'polypeptide(L)'
;IMLGLIEERLGQADAGGGFILDGYPRNLAQAEALDTLLERLEQPVDEALQIDVDVEMVVARIAKRAAEEGRSDDSEEVVRNRMKVYESQTAPVVDYYAQKGLLSRVLGVGTIDEVFQRIKGVLQLRADS
;
A
#
# COMPACT_ATOMS: atom_id res chain seq x y z
N ILE A 1 -17.65 -4.34 -7.57
CA ILE A 1 -17.03 -4.04 -8.89
C ILE A 1 -15.52 -4.25 -8.82
N MET A 2 -14.77 -3.57 -7.93
CA MET A 2 -13.31 -3.69 -7.88
C MET A 2 -12.77 -5.10 -7.59
N LEU A 3 -13.38 -5.85 -6.66
CA LEU A 3 -12.92 -7.22 -6.33
C LEU A 3 -13.00 -8.17 -7.55
N GLY A 4 -14.02 -8.04 -8.40
CA GLY A 4 -14.15 -8.85 -9.61
C GLY A 4 -13.07 -8.55 -10.65
N LEU A 5 -12.62 -7.29 -10.75
CA LEU A 5 -11.49 -6.91 -11.59
C LEU A 5 -10.17 -7.50 -11.05
N ILE A 6 -9.99 -7.52 -9.73
CA ILE A 6 -8.82 -8.13 -9.09
C ILE A 6 -8.82 -9.64 -9.35
N GLU A 7 -9.94 -10.32 -9.15
CA GLU A 7 -10.07 -11.75 -9.44
C GLU A 7 -9.74 -12.08 -10.90
N GLU A 8 -10.29 -11.34 -11.86
CA GLU A 8 -9.98 -11.53 -13.28
C GLU A 8 -8.48 -11.33 -13.57
N ARG A 9 -7.85 -10.34 -12.93
CA ARG A 9 -6.43 -10.03 -13.13
C ARG A 9 -5.50 -11.07 -12.52
N LEU A 10 -5.83 -11.56 -11.33
CA LEU A 10 -5.06 -12.57 -10.61
C LEU A 10 -5.19 -13.96 -11.24
N GLY A 11 -6.28 -14.21 -11.98
CA GLY A 11 -6.44 -15.45 -12.76
C GLY A 11 -5.56 -15.55 -14.02
N GLN A 12 -4.78 -14.52 -14.34
CA GLN A 12 -3.88 -14.52 -15.50
C GLN A 12 -2.55 -15.21 -15.18
N ALA A 13 -1.95 -15.86 -16.18
CA ALA A 13 -0.75 -16.70 -15.99
C ALA A 13 0.46 -15.95 -15.43
N ASP A 14 0.56 -14.64 -15.65
CA ASP A 14 1.65 -13.79 -15.16
C ASP A 14 1.56 -13.49 -13.65
N ALA A 15 0.38 -13.64 -13.04
CA ALA A 15 0.19 -13.51 -11.58
C ALA A 15 0.56 -14.80 -10.82
N GLY A 16 0.91 -15.89 -11.51
CA GLY A 16 1.32 -17.16 -10.89
C GLY A 16 2.65 -17.08 -10.14
N GLY A 17 3.51 -16.09 -10.46
CA GLY A 17 4.78 -15.85 -9.77
C GLY A 17 4.66 -14.93 -8.54
N GLY A 18 3.44 -14.53 -8.17
CA GLY A 18 3.17 -13.52 -7.15
C GLY A 18 2.75 -12.18 -7.74
N PHE A 19 2.28 -11.28 -6.87
CA PHE A 19 1.76 -9.99 -7.27
C PHE A 19 1.96 -8.95 -6.14
N ILE A 20 1.90 -7.68 -6.51
CA ILE A 20 1.85 -6.56 -5.56
C ILE A 20 0.56 -5.82 -5.82
N LEU A 21 -0.26 -5.67 -4.77
CA LEU A 21 -1.45 -4.83 -4.81
C LEU A 21 -1.08 -3.44 -4.29
N ASP A 22 -1.16 -2.44 -5.17
CA ASP A 22 -0.97 -1.04 -4.81
C ASP A 22 -2.31 -0.30 -4.79
N GLY A 23 -2.63 0.31 -3.65
CA GLY A 23 -3.85 1.09 -3.47
C GLY A 23 -5.13 0.30 -3.23
N TYR A 24 -5.05 -1.01 -2.99
CA TYR A 24 -6.12 -1.88 -2.50
C TYR A 24 -5.54 -2.92 -1.54
N PRO A 25 -6.18 -3.23 -0.40
CA PRO A 25 -7.46 -2.73 0.09
C PRO A 25 -7.36 -1.35 0.77
N ARG A 26 -8.44 -0.56 0.74
CA ARG A 26 -8.52 0.79 1.36
C ARG A 26 -9.39 0.85 2.61
N ASN A 27 -10.14 -0.22 2.91
CA ASN A 27 -10.93 -0.36 4.12
C ASN A 27 -11.02 -1.83 4.56
N LEU A 28 -11.51 -2.05 5.78
CA LEU A 28 -11.58 -3.38 6.40
C LEU A 28 -12.42 -4.37 5.59
N ALA A 29 -13.60 -3.96 5.10
CA ALA A 29 -14.46 -4.83 4.29
C ALA A 29 -13.77 -5.28 2.98
N GLN A 30 -12.92 -4.43 2.41
CA GLN A 30 -12.10 -4.81 1.25
C GLN A 30 -10.98 -5.78 1.62
N ALA A 31 -10.35 -5.63 2.79
CA ALA A 31 -9.31 -6.53 3.25
C ALA A 31 -9.86 -7.94 3.52
N GLU A 32 -11.01 -8.04 4.20
CA GLU A 32 -11.70 -9.32 4.44
C GLU A 32 -12.12 -10.01 3.14
N ALA A 33 -12.64 -9.23 2.19
CA ALA A 33 -13.05 -9.74 0.88
C ALA A 33 -11.85 -10.18 0.01
N LEU A 34 -10.73 -9.46 0.10
CA LEU A 34 -9.48 -9.82 -0.56
C LEU A 34 -8.95 -11.16 -0.02
N ASP A 35 -8.86 -11.31 1.30
CA ASP A 35 -8.36 -12.53 1.91
C ASP A 35 -9.22 -13.74 1.54
N THR A 36 -10.55 -13.59 1.56
CA THR A 36 -11.48 -14.65 1.11
C THR A 36 -11.26 -15.04 -0.35
N LEU A 37 -11.02 -14.06 -1.23
CA LEU A 37 -10.72 -14.32 -2.64
C LEU A 37 -9.39 -15.08 -2.80
N LEU A 38 -8.35 -14.60 -2.13
CA LEU A 38 -7.00 -15.13 -2.21
C LEU A 38 -6.88 -16.56 -1.63
N GLU A 39 -7.62 -16.85 -0.56
CA GLU A 39 -7.76 -18.22 -0.04
C GLU A 39 -8.35 -19.17 -1.09
N ARG A 40 -9.39 -18.73 -1.82
CA ARG A 40 -9.99 -19.53 -2.91
C ARG A 40 -9.07 -19.72 -4.11
N LEU A 41 -8.19 -18.76 -4.37
CA LEU A 41 -7.19 -18.83 -5.43
C LEU A 41 -5.93 -19.59 -4.98
N GLU A 42 -5.88 -20.09 -3.74
CA GLU A 42 -4.70 -20.75 -3.14
C GLU A 42 -3.43 -19.88 -3.18
N GLN A 43 -3.61 -18.55 -3.08
CA GLN A 43 -2.54 -17.54 -3.12
C GLN A 43 -2.75 -16.51 -1.99
N PRO A 44 -2.61 -16.89 -0.71
CA PRO A 44 -2.85 -15.99 0.42
C PRO A 44 -1.89 -14.80 0.42
N VAL A 45 -2.24 -13.75 1.16
CA VAL A 45 -1.33 -12.62 1.40
C VAL A 45 -0.12 -13.09 2.22
N ASP A 46 1.08 -12.95 1.68
CA ASP A 46 2.32 -13.25 2.40
C ASP A 46 2.73 -12.10 3.34
N GLU A 47 2.63 -10.86 2.86
CA GLU A 47 3.09 -9.67 3.56
C GLU A 47 2.25 -8.43 3.20
N ALA A 48 1.97 -7.60 4.20
CA ALA A 48 1.41 -6.28 4.06
C ALA A 48 2.47 -5.23 4.43
N LEU A 49 2.88 -4.42 3.47
CA LEU A 49 3.93 -3.42 3.67
C LEU A 49 3.32 -2.03 3.95
N GLN A 50 3.59 -1.49 5.12
CA GLN A 50 3.30 -0.09 5.46
C GLN A 50 4.57 0.75 5.34
N ILE A 51 4.51 1.79 4.51
CA ILE A 51 5.57 2.79 4.36
C ILE A 51 5.19 4.02 5.19
N ASP A 52 5.81 4.19 6.33
CA ASP A 52 5.53 5.28 7.26
C ASP A 52 6.26 6.57 6.84
N VAL A 53 5.48 7.64 6.67
CA VAL A 53 5.97 8.99 6.37
C VAL A 53 5.22 9.98 7.24
N ASP A 54 5.95 10.94 7.81
CA ASP A 54 5.35 12.04 8.56
C ASP A 54 4.39 12.83 7.66
N VAL A 55 3.20 13.13 8.19
CA VAL A 55 2.15 13.88 7.51
C VAL A 55 2.66 15.22 7.00
N GLU A 56 3.46 15.93 7.80
CA GLU A 56 4.00 17.24 7.40
C GLU A 56 4.96 17.11 6.21
N MET A 57 5.68 15.98 6.11
CA MET A 57 6.51 15.68 4.94
C MET A 57 5.67 15.29 3.72
N VAL A 58 4.55 14.59 3.91
CA VAL A 58 3.61 14.29 2.81
C VAL A 58 3.02 15.58 2.25
N VAL A 59 2.57 16.48 3.12
CA VAL A 59 2.06 17.81 2.74
C VAL A 59 3.13 18.60 1.98
N ALA A 60 4.35 18.69 2.52
CA ALA A 60 5.45 19.41 1.88
C ALA A 60 5.81 18.82 0.49
N ARG A 61 5.80 17.48 0.36
CA ARG A 61 6.06 16.81 -0.93
C ARG A 61 4.98 17.09 -1.96
N ILE A 62 3.70 17.08 -1.56
CA ILE A 62 2.59 17.38 -2.46
C ILE A 62 2.63 18.85 -2.87
N ALA A 63 2.88 19.77 -1.93
CA ALA A 63 3.02 21.20 -2.23
C ALA A 63 4.17 21.48 -3.21
N LYS A 64 5.32 20.80 -3.03
CA LYS A 64 6.44 20.89 -3.97
C LYS A 64 6.04 20.40 -5.36
N ARG A 65 5.31 19.29 -5.44
CA ARG A 65 4.85 18.71 -6.71
C ARG A 65 3.84 19.58 -7.43
N ALA A 66 2.92 20.21 -6.69
CA ALA A 66 1.98 21.20 -7.22
C ALA A 66 2.70 22.39 -7.86
N ALA A 67 3.77 22.87 -7.21
CA ALA A 67 4.60 23.97 -7.70
C ALA A 67 5.44 23.59 -8.92
N GLU A 68 5.97 22.37 -8.99
CA GLU A 68 6.82 21.89 -10.09
C GLU A 68 6.02 21.42 -11.32
N GLU A 69 4.85 20.77 -11.10
CA GLU A 69 4.04 20.14 -12.15
C GLU A 69 2.79 20.97 -12.56
N GLY A 70 2.53 22.11 -11.91
CA GLY A 70 1.41 23.00 -12.25
C GLY A 70 0.02 22.42 -11.95
N ARG A 71 -0.07 21.49 -11.00
CA ARG A 71 -1.33 20.82 -10.63
C ARG A 71 -2.12 21.66 -9.63
N SER A 72 -3.25 22.20 -10.07
CA SER A 72 -4.17 23.03 -9.26
C SER A 72 -4.93 22.27 -8.17
N ASP A 73 -4.97 20.94 -8.25
CA ASP A 73 -5.83 20.09 -7.40
C ASP A 73 -5.13 19.69 -6.07
N ASP A 74 -3.86 20.04 -5.92
CA ASP A 74 -3.01 19.75 -4.76
C ASP A 74 -3.09 20.89 -3.73
N SER A 75 -4.31 21.18 -3.24
CA SER A 75 -4.50 22.12 -2.13
C SER A 75 -4.20 21.44 -0.79
N GLU A 76 -3.69 22.21 0.18
CA GLU A 76 -3.48 21.72 1.55
C GLU A 76 -4.75 21.08 2.14
N GLU A 77 -5.92 21.62 1.82
CA GLU A 77 -7.21 21.09 2.24
C GLU A 77 -7.47 19.70 1.66
N VAL A 78 -7.16 19.48 0.38
CA VAL A 78 -7.28 18.16 -0.27
C VAL A 78 -6.34 17.15 0.38
N VAL A 79 -5.10 17.54 0.67
CA VAL A 79 -4.14 16.66 1.36
C VAL A 79 -4.65 16.30 2.75
N ARG A 80 -5.10 17.28 3.54
CA ARG A 80 -5.64 17.03 4.89
C ARG A 80 -6.89 16.16 4.86
N ASN A 81 -7.78 16.35 3.88
CA ASN A 81 -8.95 15.49 3.72
C ASN A 81 -8.55 14.05 3.33
N ARG A 82 -7.57 13.87 2.44
CA ARG A 82 -7.03 12.54 2.11
C ARG A 82 -6.44 11.85 3.34
N MET A 83 -5.74 12.58 4.20
CA MET A 83 -5.21 12.05 5.45
C MET A 83 -6.32 11.62 6.42
N LYS A 84 -7.39 12.41 6.57
CA LYS A 84 -8.56 12.00 7.38
C LYS A 84 -9.22 10.73 6.86
N VAL A 85 -9.33 10.59 5.54
CA VAL A 85 -9.87 9.37 4.91
C VAL A 85 -8.94 8.19 5.17
N TYR A 86 -7.63 8.38 5.04
CA TYR A 86 -6.65 7.34 5.37
C TYR A 86 -6.78 6.86 6.82
N GLU A 87 -6.81 7.79 7.78
CA GLU A 87 -6.96 7.48 9.20
C GLU A 87 -8.27 6.73 9.50
N SER A 88 -9.38 7.15 8.91
CA SER A 88 -10.69 6.54 9.20
C SER A 88 -10.95 5.22 8.48
N GLN A 89 -10.34 4.98 7.32
CA GLN A 89 -10.65 3.82 6.48
C GLN A 89 -9.47 2.88 6.29
N THR A 90 -8.28 3.43 6.04
CA THR A 90 -7.10 2.63 5.68
C THR A 90 -6.27 2.24 6.89
N ALA A 91 -6.17 3.07 7.94
CA ALA A 91 -5.48 2.68 9.17
C ALA A 91 -6.05 1.39 9.82
N PRO A 92 -7.37 1.15 9.85
CA PRO A 92 -7.91 -0.14 10.31
C PRO A 92 -7.41 -1.37 9.52
N VAL A 93 -7.04 -1.20 8.24
CA VAL A 93 -6.47 -2.28 7.42
C VAL A 93 -5.06 -2.64 7.89
N VAL A 94 -4.29 -1.64 8.32
CA VAL A 94 -2.96 -1.85 8.91
C VAL A 94 -3.08 -2.70 10.17
N ASP A 95 -4.00 -2.34 11.07
CA ASP A 95 -4.23 -3.10 12.30
C ASP A 95 -4.73 -4.53 12.01
N TYR A 96 -5.57 -4.70 10.99
CA TYR A 96 -6.05 -6.00 10.55
C TYR A 96 -4.89 -6.94 10.15
N TYR A 97 -3.98 -6.49 9.30
CA TYR A 97 -2.82 -7.31 8.91
C TYR A 97 -1.77 -7.42 10.02
N ALA A 98 -1.67 -6.44 10.92
CA ALA A 98 -0.82 -6.54 12.11
C ALA A 98 -1.27 -7.66 13.04
N GLN A 99 -2.57 -7.78 13.29
CA GLN A 99 -3.13 -8.84 14.14
C GLN A 99 -2.93 -10.24 13.55
N LYS A 100 -2.80 -10.34 12.23
CA LYS A 100 -2.47 -11.59 11.52
C LYS A 100 -0.98 -11.92 11.53
N GLY A 101 -0.13 -11.01 12.00
CA GLY A 101 1.33 -11.17 11.97
C GLY A 101 1.94 -11.02 10.58
N LEU A 102 1.21 -10.38 9.64
CA LEU A 102 1.63 -10.19 8.24
C LEU A 102 2.08 -8.75 7.95
N LEU A 103 2.10 -7.86 8.95
CA LEU A 103 2.43 -6.46 8.73
C LEU A 103 3.93 -6.20 8.92
N SER A 104 4.57 -5.74 7.85
CA SER A 104 5.91 -5.17 7.85
C SER A 104 5.85 -3.65 7.74
N ARG A 105 6.62 -2.93 8.58
CA ARG A 105 6.69 -1.46 8.56
C ARG A 105 8.09 -0.98 8.15
N VAL A 106 8.14 0.03 7.28
CA VAL A 106 9.38 0.67 6.87
C VAL A 106 9.26 2.19 6.89
N LEU A 107 10.37 2.88 7.19
CA LEU A 107 10.44 4.33 7.12
C LEU A 107 10.57 4.78 5.66
N GLY A 108 9.65 5.61 5.18
CA GLY A 108 9.63 6.19 3.83
C GLY A 108 10.43 7.50 3.68
N VAL A 109 11.32 7.78 4.62
CA VAL A 109 12.19 8.98 4.64
C VAL A 109 13.59 8.63 4.15
N GLY A 110 14.15 9.45 3.26
CA GLY A 110 15.48 9.24 2.67
C GLY A 110 15.44 9.20 1.14
N THR A 111 16.52 8.69 0.55
CA THR A 111 16.60 8.45 -0.91
C THR A 111 15.76 7.25 -1.32
N ILE A 112 15.48 7.14 -2.62
CA ILE A 112 14.77 5.97 -3.18
C ILE A 112 15.54 4.69 -2.86
N ASP A 113 16.87 4.70 -3.01
CA ASP A 113 17.72 3.54 -2.75
C ASP A 113 17.66 3.12 -1.27
N GLU A 114 17.71 4.08 -0.34
CA GLU A 114 17.61 3.79 1.09
C GLU A 114 16.27 3.14 1.45
N VAL A 115 15.16 3.69 0.93
CA VAL A 115 13.82 3.12 1.16
C VAL A 115 13.72 1.74 0.53
N PHE A 116 14.22 1.56 -0.70
CA PHE A 116 14.22 0.27 -1.38
C PHE A 116 15.01 -0.80 -0.62
N GLN A 117 16.18 -0.46 -0.07
CA GLN A 117 16.94 -1.40 0.78
C GLN A 117 16.19 -1.78 2.05
N ARG A 118 15.46 -0.85 2.68
CA ARG A 118 14.61 -1.16 3.85
C ARG A 118 13.49 -2.13 3.48
N ILE A 119 12.83 -1.91 2.34
CA ILE A 119 11.78 -2.79 1.82
C ILE A 119 12.32 -4.19 1.57
N LYS A 120 13.46 -4.29 0.88
CA LYS A 120 14.14 -5.59 0.66
C LYS A 120 14.47 -6.29 1.97
N GLY A 121 14.93 -5.53 2.97
CA GLY A 121 15.27 -6.05 4.28
C GLY A 121 14.09 -6.67 5.02
N VAL A 122 12.92 -6.01 5.00
CA VAL A 122 11.73 -6.52 5.70
C VAL A 122 11.06 -7.67 4.95
N LEU A 123 11.00 -7.60 3.61
CA LEU A 123 10.39 -8.65 2.79
C LEU A 123 11.28 -9.89 2.64
N GLN A 124 12.46 -9.92 3.27
CA GLN A 124 13.47 -10.96 3.16
C GLN A 124 13.74 -11.38 1.70
N LEU A 125 13.56 -10.45 0.76
CA LEU A 125 13.75 -10.70 -0.66
C LEU A 125 15.21 -11.06 -0.83
N ARG A 126 15.47 -12.37 -1.00
CA ARG A 126 16.80 -12.86 -1.36
C ARG A 126 17.17 -12.11 -2.61
N ALA A 127 18.26 -11.34 -2.55
CA ALA A 127 18.87 -10.87 -3.76
C ALA A 127 19.25 -12.14 -4.53
N ASP A 128 18.51 -12.43 -5.60
CA ASP A 128 18.88 -13.50 -6.51
C ASP A 128 20.36 -13.31 -6.86
N SER A 129 21.13 -14.35 -6.56
CA SER A 129 22.57 -14.43 -6.81
C SER A 129 22.87 -14.59 -8.29
#